data_AF-A0A838FK38-F1
#
_entry.id   AF-A0A838FK38-F1
#
_cell.length_a   1.000
_cell.length_b   1.000
_cell.length_c   1.000
_cell.angle_alpha   90.00
_cell.angle_beta   90.00
_cell.angle_gamma   90.00
#
_symmetry.space_group_name_H-M   'P 1'
#
loop_
_entity.id
_entity.type
_entity.pdbx_description
1 polymer ?
#
loop_
_entity_poly.entity_id
_entity_poly.type
_entity_poly.pdbx_seq_one_letter_code
_entity_poly.pdbx_strand_id
1 'polypeptide(L)' 'MTVRHLQVLHGLPRHHSDPFDRMLVAQAQADDITVVSSDRSFEHYGGPRIW' A
#
# COMPACT_ATOMS: atom_id res chain seq x y z
N MET A 1 -1.59 -2.52 12.61
CA MET A 1 -0.20 -2.36 12.13
C MET A 1 0.69 -3.38 12.84
N THR A 2 1.20 -4.36 12.10
CA THR A 2 1.98 -5.50 12.62
C THR A 2 3.43 -5.44 12.12
N VAL A 3 4.31 -6.29 12.66
CA VAL A 3 5.71 -6.40 12.19
C VAL A 3 5.78 -6.74 10.70
N ARG A 4 4.90 -7.63 10.20
CA ARG A 4 4.82 -7.99 8.77
C ARG A 4 4.50 -6.77 7.91
N HIS A 5 3.58 -5.92 8.36
CA HIS A 5 3.22 -4.69 7.66
C HIS A 5 4.40 -3.71 7.62
N LEU A 6 5.17 -3.60 8.70
CA LEU A 6 6.35 -2.73 8.75
C LEU A 6 7.47 -3.22 7.81
N GLN A 7 7.66 -4.53 7.68
CA GLN A 7 8.61 -5.11 6.73
C GLN A 7 8.27 -4.73 5.28
N VAL A 8 6.99 -4.83 4.91
CA VAL A 8 6.51 -4.39 3.59
C VAL A 8 6.70 -2.89 3.43
N LEU A 9 6.23 -2.09 4.40
CA LEU A 9 6.33 -0.62 4.39
C LEU A 9 7.77 -0.12 4.20
N HIS A 10 8.74 -0.79 4.82
CA HIS A 10 10.16 -0.47 4.70
C HIS A 10 10.67 -0.67 3.26
N GLY A 11 10.16 -1.68 2.54
CA GLY A 11 10.52 -1.96 1.15
C GLY A 11 9.73 -1.14 0.11
N LEU A 12 8.68 -0.41 0.51
CA LEU A 12 7.83 0.29 -0.44
C LEU A 12 8.54 1.47 -1.12
N PRO A 13 8.49 1.57 -2.46
CA PRO A 13 8.94 2.75 -3.17
C PRO A 13 8.14 3.99 -2.75
N ARG A 14 8.74 5.17 -2.91
CA ARG A 14 8.13 6.45 -2.53
C ARG A 14 7.28 7.03 -3.66
N HIS A 15 6.02 6.63 -3.74
CA HIS A 15 5.02 7.25 -4.63
C HIS A 15 4.06 8.19 -3.87
N HIS A 16 3.68 7.86 -2.63
CA HIS A 16 2.95 8.77 -1.73
C HIS A 16 3.89 9.46 -0.73
N SER A 17 3.64 10.74 -0.50
CA SER A 17 4.26 11.51 0.59
C SER A 17 3.54 11.31 1.92
N ASP A 18 2.25 10.97 1.88
CA ASP A 18 1.46 10.70 3.07
C ASP A 18 1.89 9.34 3.68
N PRO A 19 2.36 9.31 4.94
CA PRO A 19 2.71 8.06 5.60
C PRO A 19 1.51 7.12 5.77
N PHE A 20 0.27 7.63 5.85
CA PHE A 20 -0.94 6.83 5.98
C PHE A 20 -1.24 6.04 4.70
N ASP A 21 -1.15 6.65 3.52
CA ASP A 21 -1.35 5.95 2.24
C ASP A 21 -0.34 4.83 2.05
N ARG A 22 0.93 5.09 2.42
CA ARG A 22 1.98 4.05 2.40
C ARG A 22 1.66 2.92 3.38
N MET A 23 1.12 3.25 4.56
CA MET A 23 0.68 2.25 5.52
C MET A 23 -0.48 1.41 4.98
N LEU A 24 -1.42 2.02 4.26
CA LEU A 24 -2.55 1.34 3.61
C LEU A 24 -2.06 0.33 2.57
N VAL A 25 -1.12 0.74 1.70
CA VAL A 25 -0.47 -0.16 0.73
C VAL A 25 0.24 -1.32 1.43
N ALA A 26 0.98 -1.04 2.50
CA ALA A 26 1.74 -2.07 3.19
C ALA A 26 0.84 -3.13 3.83
N GLN A 27 -0.30 -2.73 4.39
CA GLN A 27 -1.31 -3.68 4.90
C GLN A 27 -1.93 -4.48 3.76
N ALA A 28 -2.30 -3.80 2.67
CA ALA A 28 -2.91 -4.41 1.51
C ALA A 28 -2.03 -5.51 0.89
N GLN A 29 -0.75 -5.22 0.66
CA GLN A 29 0.19 -6.19 0.11
C GLN A 29 0.52 -7.33 1.06
N ALA A 30 0.60 -7.05 2.37
CA ALA A 30 0.88 -8.09 3.35
C ALA A 30 -0.29 -9.06 3.50
N ASP A 31 -1.52 -8.57 3.50
CA ASP A 31 -2.69 -9.38 3.83
C ASP A 31 -3.52 -9.76 2.59
N ASP A 32 -3.00 -9.51 1.39
CA ASP A 32 -3.66 -9.77 0.09
C ASP A 32 -5.04 -9.10 -0.02
N ILE A 33 -5.13 -7.86 0.47
CA ILE A 33 -6.35 -7.05 0.47
C ILE A 33 -6.33 -6.11 -0.73
N THR A 34 -7.48 -5.98 -1.39
CA THR A 34 -7.67 -5.01 -2.48
C THR A 34 -7.89 -3.61 -1.90
N VAL A 35 -7.09 -2.64 -2.36
CA VAL A 35 -7.35 -1.21 -2.07
C VAL A 35 -8.35 -0.68 -3.08
N VAL A 36 -9.42 -0.05 -2.58
CA VAL A 36 -10.39 0.71 -3.38
C VAL A 36 -10.12 2.18 -3.19
N SER A 37 -9.76 2.89 -4.27
CA SER A 37 -9.44 4.32 -4.22
C SER A 37 -9.54 4.94 -5.60
N SER A 38 -9.96 6.21 -5.65
CA SER A 38 -9.92 7.02 -6.86
C SER A 38 -8.53 7.59 -7.17
N ASP A 39 -7.58 7.49 -6.24
CA ASP A 39 -6.20 7.94 -6.43
C ASP A 39 -5.41 6.93 -7.27
N ARG A 40 -5.00 7.36 -8.46
CA ARG A 40 -4.22 6.55 -9.42
C ARG A 40 -2.80 6.25 -8.96
N SER A 41 -2.27 7.02 -8.01
CA SER A 41 -0.90 6.87 -7.50
C SER A 41 -0.68 5.49 -6.88
N PHE A 42 -1.75 4.86 -6.41
CA PHE A 42 -1.77 3.49 -5.91
C PHE A 42 -1.37 2.44 -6.96
N GLU A 43 -1.59 2.66 -8.26
CA GLU A 43 -1.19 1.74 -9.34
C GLU A 43 0.30 1.38 -9.30
N HIS A 44 1.14 2.33 -8.93
CA HIS A 44 2.60 2.18 -8.93
C HIS A 44 3.12 1.14 -7.92
N TYR A 45 2.30 0.71 -6.97
CA TYR A 45 2.70 -0.27 -5.96
C TYR A 45 2.50 -1.72 -6.39
N GLY A 46 1.74 -1.99 -7.46
CA GLY A 46 1.32 -3.35 -7.80
C GLY A 46 0.33 -3.94 -6.79
N GLY A 47 -0.40 -4.97 -7.21
CA GLY A 47 -1.44 -5.65 -6.41
C GLY A 47 -2.86 -5.47 -6.95
N PRO A 48 -3.84 -6.24 -6.45
CA PRO A 48 -5.23 -6.16 -6.87
C PRO A 48 -5.87 -4.84 -6.40
N ARG A 49 -6.55 -4.13 -7.31
CA ARG A 49 -7.17 -2.80 -7.08
C ARG A 49 -8.51 -2.71 -7.78
N ILE A 50 -9.44 -1.96 -7.19
CA ILE A 50 -10.71 -1.57 -7.81
C ILE A 50 -10.82 -0.04 -7.69
N TRP A 51 -11.32 0.59 -8.76
CA TRP A 51 -11.54 2.03 -8.85
C TRP A 51 -12.81 2.48 -8.12
#